data_AF-A0A0G1CF22-F1
#
_entry.id   AF-A0A0G1CF22-F1
#
_cell.length_a   1.000
_cell.length_b   1.000
_cell.length_c   1.000
_cell.angle_alpha   90.00
_cell.angle_beta   90.00
_cell.angle_gamma   90.00
#
_symmetry.space_group_name_H-M   'P 1'
#
loop_
_entity.id
_entity.type
_entity.pdbx_description
1 polymer ?
#
loop_
_entity_poly.entity_id
_entity_poly.type
_entity_poly.pdbx_seq_one_letter_code
_entity_poly.pdbx_strand_id
1 'polypeptide(L)'
;MKKKSLTTKKYSRVILVLSLLFLSPAFSHAATSIDTDFNTSSWGILGHGSYWTIQSSGGVGNTGAARLMYSEQGNADKVLGLNVASLKSNQYYIEFDVKMQGTPSGGSSFIKLFGSLSEVNKNNMTLEYDVYGNVQKEVAYSMDTLCTARWDGSDAGLGCTAEHVVKSSAIDMRGGTWGHYKAWVKRADTGVSNGEVKVWWNGTLRAHIKNMKSNPTESATLGFENIEFGGYSHTTFTGNTWYLWIDNLKVSTDGTQISVPSQPPLAPPTTMPPTPSTGGDITAPTVPTGITVQ
;
A
#
# COMPACT_ATOMS: atom_id res chain seq x y z
N MET A 1 27.09 -88.21 12.64
CA MET A 1 26.13 -87.63 13.61
C MET A 1 26.88 -86.86 14.70
N LYS A 2 26.71 -85.52 14.75
CA LYS A 2 26.71 -84.66 15.95
C LYS A 2 26.46 -83.21 15.50
N LYS A 3 25.24 -82.72 15.73
CA LYS A 3 24.87 -81.29 15.63
C LYS A 3 25.38 -80.55 16.88
N LYS A 4 26.05 -79.41 16.72
CA LYS A 4 26.16 -78.32 17.70
C LYS A 4 26.30 -77.00 16.91
N SER A 5 25.20 -76.24 16.78
CA SER A 5 24.81 -75.08 17.60
C SER A 5 25.53 -73.79 17.20
N LEU A 6 24.79 -72.90 16.55
CA LEU A 6 25.15 -71.51 16.27
C LEU A 6 25.41 -70.73 17.57
N THR A 7 26.40 -69.84 17.53
CA THR A 7 26.33 -68.58 18.27
C THR A 7 26.93 -67.47 17.41
N THR A 8 26.07 -66.78 16.66
CA THR A 8 26.43 -65.57 15.90
C THR A 8 26.58 -64.41 16.88
N LYS A 9 27.82 -63.97 17.12
CA LYS A 9 28.09 -62.70 17.80
C LYS A 9 27.63 -61.55 16.91
N LYS A 10 26.68 -60.75 17.41
CA LYS A 10 26.23 -59.49 16.82
C LYS A 10 27.40 -58.51 16.77
N TYR A 11 27.96 -58.28 15.59
CA TYR A 11 28.76 -57.09 15.32
C TYR A 11 27.78 -55.93 15.15
N SER A 12 27.62 -55.14 16.21
CA SER A 12 26.88 -53.89 16.15
C SER A 12 27.67 -52.92 15.26
N ARG A 13 27.20 -52.75 14.02
CA ARG A 13 27.67 -51.71 13.11
C ARG A 13 27.30 -50.37 13.73
N VAL A 14 28.27 -49.68 14.32
CA VAL A 14 28.16 -48.25 14.56
C VAL A 14 28.25 -47.58 13.19
N ILE A 15 27.10 -47.50 12.51
CA ILE A 15 26.91 -46.59 11.39
C ILE A 15 26.83 -45.21 12.06
N LEU A 16 27.95 -44.51 12.09
CA LEU A 16 27.99 -43.08 12.34
C LEU A 16 27.25 -42.43 11.16
N VAL A 17 25.92 -42.30 11.29
CA VAL A 17 25.14 -41.45 10.40
C VAL A 17 25.62 -40.04 10.69
N LEU A 18 26.58 -39.60 9.88
CA LEU A 18 26.96 -38.21 9.74
C LEU A 18 25.75 -37.52 9.09
N SER A 19 24.71 -37.30 9.87
CA SER A 19 23.66 -36.34 9.58
C SER A 19 24.33 -34.97 9.61
N LEU A 20 24.95 -34.62 8.48
CA LEU A 20 25.08 -33.25 8.03
C LEU A 20 23.66 -32.69 8.05
N LEU A 21 23.29 -32.14 9.22
CA LEU A 21 22.40 -31.02 9.33
C LEU A 21 22.94 -29.97 8.36
N PHE A 22 22.44 -30.02 7.12
CA PHE A 22 22.24 -28.83 6.32
C PHE A 22 21.25 -27.96 7.09
N LEU A 23 21.72 -27.38 8.19
CA LEU A 23 21.27 -26.09 8.67
C LEU A 23 21.75 -25.13 7.59
N SER A 24 21.04 -25.14 6.46
CA SER A 24 20.94 -23.95 5.63
C SER A 24 20.63 -22.85 6.62
N PRO A 25 21.47 -21.81 6.77
CA PRO A 25 21.01 -20.65 7.49
C PRO A 25 19.72 -20.27 6.78
N ALA A 26 18.59 -20.41 7.48
CA ALA A 26 17.40 -19.68 7.13
C ALA A 26 17.87 -18.23 7.24
N PHE A 27 18.30 -17.66 6.11
CA PHE A 27 18.44 -16.24 5.96
C PHE A 27 17.02 -15.72 6.14
N SER A 28 16.67 -15.51 7.41
CA SER A 28 15.55 -14.68 7.80
C SER A 28 15.91 -13.32 7.21
N HIS A 29 15.50 -13.09 5.96
CA HIS A 29 15.51 -11.76 5.39
C HIS A 29 14.63 -10.98 6.35
N ALA A 30 15.24 -10.09 7.13
CA ALA A 30 14.49 -9.25 8.04
C ALA A 30 13.41 -8.55 7.21
N ALA A 31 12.18 -8.54 7.72
CA ALA A 31 11.09 -7.76 7.15
C ALA A 31 11.60 -6.34 6.91
N THR A 32 11.67 -5.90 5.65
CA THR A 32 11.87 -4.47 5.41
C THR A 32 10.49 -3.84 5.43
N SER A 33 10.18 -3.17 6.53
CA SER A 33 8.98 -2.37 6.69
C SER A 33 9.31 -0.90 6.60
N ILE A 34 8.50 -0.17 5.85
CA ILE A 34 8.42 1.28 5.90
C ILE A 34 7.17 1.59 6.70
N ASP A 35 7.28 2.50 7.66
CA ASP A 35 6.21 2.87 8.58
C ASP A 35 6.26 4.40 8.80
N THR A 36 5.19 5.10 8.43
CA THR A 36 5.07 6.54 8.61
C THR A 36 3.64 6.94 8.97
N ASP A 37 3.52 7.71 10.04
CA ASP A 37 2.27 8.29 10.56
C ASP A 37 2.16 9.79 10.27
N PHE A 38 3.12 10.37 9.54
CA PHE A 38 3.19 11.80 9.18
C PHE A 38 3.03 12.77 10.36
N ASN A 39 3.25 12.32 11.60
CA ASN A 39 3.21 13.16 12.81
C ASN A 39 4.42 14.10 12.87
N THR A 40 5.49 13.73 12.18
CA THR A 40 6.63 14.61 11.93
C THR A 40 6.36 15.41 10.66
N SER A 41 6.79 16.69 10.61
CA SER A 41 6.71 17.50 9.38
C SER A 41 7.73 17.06 8.30
N SER A 42 8.04 15.77 8.22
CA SER A 42 9.05 15.17 7.35
C SER A 42 8.43 14.04 6.53
N TRP A 43 8.81 13.98 5.26
CA TRP A 43 8.42 12.91 4.34
C TRP A 43 9.26 11.63 4.50
N GLY A 44 10.32 11.69 5.32
CA GLY A 44 11.25 10.57 5.50
C GLY A 44 11.89 10.15 4.18
N ILE A 45 11.68 8.89 3.79
CA ILE A 45 12.22 8.31 2.56
C ILE A 45 11.30 8.49 1.33
N LEU A 46 10.12 9.08 1.51
CA LEU A 46 9.16 9.25 0.43
C LEU A 46 9.54 10.46 -0.44
N GLY A 47 9.55 10.25 -1.75
CA GLY A 47 9.56 11.34 -2.71
C GLY A 47 8.14 11.89 -2.88
N HIS A 48 7.98 13.20 -3.03
CA HIS A 48 6.66 13.80 -3.16
C HIS A 48 6.66 14.90 -4.22
N GLY A 49 5.52 15.06 -4.88
CA GLY A 49 5.28 16.22 -5.73
C GLY A 49 4.76 17.45 -4.97
N SER A 50 4.66 18.60 -5.64
CA SER A 50 4.23 19.87 -5.05
C SER A 50 2.76 19.91 -4.63
N TYR A 51 1.92 19.01 -5.16
CA TYR A 51 0.52 18.89 -4.74
C TYR A 51 0.35 18.10 -3.44
N TRP A 52 1.42 17.49 -2.94
CA TRP A 52 1.47 16.81 -1.66
C TRP A 52 1.93 17.75 -0.54
N THR A 53 1.19 17.74 0.56
CA THR A 53 1.52 18.50 1.77
C THR A 53 1.37 17.62 2.99
N ILE A 54 2.25 17.76 3.97
CA ILE A 54 2.01 17.22 5.31
C ILE A 54 1.16 18.25 6.06
N GLN A 55 0.01 17.80 6.54
CA GLN A 55 -0.84 18.55 7.44
C GLN A 55 -0.48 18.15 8.86
N SER A 56 -0.38 19.10 9.79
CA SER A 56 -0.11 18.83 11.21
C SER A 56 -1.32 18.32 11.99
N SER A 57 -2.50 18.28 11.35
CA SER A 57 -3.77 17.86 11.92
C SER A 57 -4.71 17.37 10.83
N GLY A 58 -5.83 16.73 11.21
CA GLY A 58 -6.81 16.18 10.29
C GLY A 58 -6.58 14.71 9.90
N GLY A 59 -5.49 14.09 10.36
CA GLY A 59 -5.20 12.65 10.34
C GLY A 59 -6.15 11.82 11.21
N VAL A 60 -5.86 10.53 11.31
CA VAL A 60 -6.61 9.59 12.17
C VAL A 60 -6.39 9.93 13.64
N GLY A 61 -7.46 10.18 14.39
CA GLY A 61 -7.32 10.69 15.76
C GLY A 61 -6.78 12.13 15.83
N ASN A 62 -6.90 12.90 14.74
CA ASN A 62 -6.44 14.29 14.61
C ASN A 62 -4.91 14.47 14.65
N THR A 63 -4.17 13.46 14.22
CA THR A 63 -2.73 13.45 13.98
C THR A 63 -2.33 14.20 12.70
N GLY A 64 -1.02 14.25 12.44
CA GLY A 64 -0.52 14.64 11.12
C GLY A 64 -0.93 13.64 10.04
N ALA A 65 -1.00 14.09 8.79
CA ALA A 65 -1.33 13.25 7.65
C ALA A 65 -0.80 13.85 6.33
N ALA A 66 -0.52 12.98 5.36
CA ALA A 66 -0.22 13.42 4.01
C ALA A 66 -1.52 13.76 3.26
N ARG A 67 -1.52 14.89 2.56
CA ARG A 67 -2.67 15.34 1.75
C ARG A 67 -2.24 15.72 0.35
N LEU A 68 -2.87 15.07 -0.63
CA LEU A 68 -2.79 15.39 -2.04
C LEU A 68 -3.97 16.26 -2.47
N MET A 69 -3.70 17.34 -3.19
CA MET A 69 -4.70 18.19 -3.82
C MET A 69 -4.92 17.80 -5.29
N TYR A 70 -6.17 17.53 -5.65
CA TYR A 70 -6.62 17.38 -7.03
C TYR A 70 -7.38 18.63 -7.47
N SER A 71 -6.69 19.55 -8.15
CA SER A 71 -7.27 20.81 -8.66
C SER A 71 -7.36 20.88 -10.18
N GLU A 72 -6.75 19.93 -10.89
CA GLU A 72 -6.70 19.89 -12.36
C GLU A 72 -6.57 18.45 -12.88
N GLN A 73 -6.80 18.25 -14.17
CA GLN A 73 -6.58 16.97 -14.87
C GLN A 73 -5.09 16.66 -15.07
N GLY A 74 -4.75 15.40 -15.32
CA GLY A 74 -3.39 14.95 -15.68
C GLY A 74 -2.49 14.57 -14.50
N ASN A 75 -1.24 14.25 -14.85
CA ASN A 75 -0.24 13.61 -13.98
C ASN A 75 0.69 14.56 -13.24
N ALA A 76 0.79 15.82 -13.64
CA ALA A 76 1.91 16.68 -13.23
C ALA A 76 1.96 16.83 -11.70
N ASP A 77 3.03 16.27 -11.11
CA ASP A 77 3.48 16.50 -9.74
C ASP A 77 2.51 16.07 -8.60
N LYS A 78 1.66 15.08 -8.87
CA LYS A 78 0.66 14.52 -7.93
C LYS A 78 1.08 13.19 -7.29
N VAL A 79 2.35 12.82 -7.39
CA VAL A 79 2.84 11.50 -6.95
C VAL A 79 3.49 11.58 -5.56
N LEU A 80 3.11 10.66 -4.69
CA LEU A 80 3.89 10.30 -3.50
C LEU A 80 4.56 8.96 -3.79
N GLY A 81 5.87 8.96 -3.97
CA GLY A 81 6.65 7.85 -4.49
C GLY A 81 7.55 7.22 -3.44
N LEU A 82 7.75 5.92 -3.59
CA LEU A 82 8.63 5.11 -2.76
C LEU A 82 9.48 4.21 -3.65
N ASN A 83 10.80 4.48 -3.67
CA ASN A 83 11.75 3.62 -4.35
C ASN A 83 11.97 2.33 -3.53
N VAL A 84 11.64 1.19 -4.14
CA VAL A 84 11.75 -0.15 -3.54
C VAL A 84 12.69 -1.07 -4.32
N ALA A 85 13.42 -0.55 -5.32
CA ALA A 85 14.26 -1.34 -6.21
C ALA A 85 15.35 -2.14 -5.45
N SER A 86 15.90 -1.56 -4.38
CA SER A 86 16.92 -2.21 -3.55
C SER A 86 16.41 -3.45 -2.81
N LEU A 87 15.09 -3.54 -2.57
CA LEU A 87 14.48 -4.67 -1.86
C LEU A 87 14.34 -5.91 -2.73
N LYS A 88 14.42 -5.77 -4.07
CA LYS A 88 14.36 -6.86 -5.05
C LYS A 88 13.17 -7.82 -4.85
N SER A 89 12.07 -7.31 -4.30
CA SER A 89 10.87 -8.10 -4.05
C SER A 89 9.89 -8.02 -5.22
N ASN A 90 9.29 -9.16 -5.56
CA ASN A 90 8.18 -9.25 -6.51
C ASN A 90 6.81 -9.16 -5.81
N GLN A 91 6.78 -9.01 -4.49
CA GLN A 91 5.56 -8.89 -3.72
C GLN A 91 5.65 -7.83 -2.63
N TYR A 92 4.52 -7.17 -2.38
CA TYR A 92 4.41 -6.19 -1.30
C TYR A 92 3.06 -6.32 -0.62
N TYR A 93 3.09 -6.08 0.68
CA TYR A 93 1.94 -5.77 1.49
C TYR A 93 1.97 -4.26 1.74
N ILE A 94 0.85 -3.60 1.48
CA ILE A 94 0.69 -2.15 1.54
C ILE A 94 -0.56 -1.89 2.37
N GLU A 95 -0.45 -1.10 3.44
CA GLU A 95 -1.62 -0.65 4.19
C GLU A 95 -1.49 0.81 4.57
N PHE A 96 -2.62 1.49 4.66
CA PHE A 96 -2.70 2.88 5.11
C PHE A 96 -4.15 3.23 5.42
N ASP A 97 -4.33 4.23 6.25
CA ASP A 97 -5.61 4.88 6.42
C ASP A 97 -5.79 5.93 5.32
N VAL A 98 -7.01 6.01 4.79
CA VAL A 98 -7.35 6.89 3.68
C VAL A 98 -8.69 7.58 3.86
N LYS A 99 -8.76 8.83 3.40
CA LYS A 99 -9.99 9.62 3.34
C LYS A 99 -10.01 10.47 2.08
N MET A 100 -11.16 10.51 1.39
CA MET A 100 -11.38 11.46 0.30
C MET A 100 -12.31 12.60 0.75
N GLN A 101 -11.84 13.84 0.60
CA GLN A 101 -12.56 15.04 1.01
C GLN A 101 -12.94 15.89 -0.21
N GLY A 102 -14.17 16.43 -0.20
CA GLY A 102 -14.73 17.20 -1.32
C GLY A 102 -15.60 16.32 -2.22
N THR A 103 -15.62 16.62 -3.52
CA THR A 103 -16.39 15.87 -4.53
C THR A 103 -15.43 15.21 -5.53
N PRO A 104 -14.93 14.00 -5.25
CA PRO A 104 -14.01 13.30 -6.15
C PRO A 104 -14.58 13.16 -7.55
N SER A 105 -13.77 13.48 -8.56
CA SER A 105 -14.11 13.32 -9.97
C SER A 105 -12.86 13.04 -10.80
N GLY A 106 -13.04 12.47 -11.99
CA GLY A 106 -11.94 12.17 -12.90
C GLY A 106 -11.24 10.84 -12.67
N GLY A 107 -11.66 9.99 -11.72
CA GLY A 107 -10.85 8.80 -11.38
C GLY A 107 -9.43 9.14 -10.92
N SER A 108 -8.69 8.13 -10.48
CA SER A 108 -7.30 8.30 -10.05
C SER A 108 -6.54 6.99 -9.98
N SER A 109 -5.23 7.03 -10.27
CA SER A 109 -4.32 5.96 -9.90
C SER A 109 -4.12 5.98 -8.39
N PHE A 110 -4.78 5.08 -7.67
CA PHE A 110 -4.77 5.10 -6.21
C PHE A 110 -3.48 4.52 -5.65
N ILE A 111 -3.07 3.36 -6.17
CA ILE A 111 -1.74 2.77 -5.95
C ILE A 111 -1.22 2.30 -7.29
N LYS A 112 0.00 2.68 -7.65
CA LYS A 112 0.66 2.21 -8.86
C LYS A 112 2.00 1.56 -8.52
N LEU A 113 2.22 0.37 -9.05
CA LEU A 113 3.45 -0.38 -8.84
C LEU A 113 4.17 -0.57 -10.16
N PHE A 114 5.44 -0.17 -10.17
CA PHE A 114 6.27 -0.20 -11.37
C PHE A 114 7.27 -1.33 -11.27
N GLY A 115 7.25 -2.22 -12.27
CA GLY A 115 8.34 -3.17 -12.46
C GLY A 115 9.62 -2.49 -12.94
N SER A 116 9.53 -1.38 -13.65
CA SER A 116 10.70 -0.64 -14.13
C SER A 116 10.43 0.86 -14.16
N LEU A 117 11.37 1.65 -13.63
CA LEU A 117 11.37 3.11 -13.76
C LEU A 117 11.80 3.58 -15.15
N SER A 118 12.61 2.79 -15.86
CA SER A 118 13.05 3.12 -17.23
C SER A 118 12.02 2.75 -18.30
N GLU A 119 11.13 1.82 -17.96
CA GLU A 119 10.12 1.30 -18.87
C GLU A 119 8.77 1.27 -18.14
N VAL A 120 8.28 2.47 -17.80
CA VAL A 120 7.05 2.70 -17.03
C VAL A 120 5.80 2.04 -17.59
N ASN A 121 5.84 1.48 -18.80
CA ASN A 121 4.70 0.75 -19.35
C ASN A 121 4.92 -0.76 -19.36
N LYS A 122 6.07 -1.33 -19.06
CA LYS A 122 6.28 -2.74 -19.41
C LYS A 122 5.75 -3.75 -18.40
N ASN A 123 5.62 -3.43 -17.11
CA ASN A 123 5.29 -4.44 -16.08
C ASN A 123 4.56 -3.85 -14.87
N ASN A 124 3.63 -2.95 -15.13
CA ASN A 124 2.92 -2.22 -14.08
C ASN A 124 1.67 -2.95 -13.60
N MET A 125 1.33 -2.66 -12.35
CA MET A 125 -0.02 -2.89 -11.81
C MET A 125 -0.54 -1.62 -11.17
N THR A 126 -1.80 -1.30 -11.42
CA THR A 126 -2.45 -0.11 -10.89
C THR A 126 -3.77 -0.52 -10.25
N LEU A 127 -3.90 -0.23 -8.97
CA LEU A 127 -5.16 -0.33 -8.26
C LEU A 127 -5.85 1.02 -8.47
N GLU A 128 -6.89 1.01 -9.28
CA GLU A 128 -7.47 2.24 -9.82
C GLU A 128 -8.77 2.62 -9.11
N TYR A 129 -8.92 3.93 -8.96
CA TYR A 129 -10.19 4.56 -8.69
C TYR A 129 -10.83 4.93 -10.03
N ASP A 130 -11.94 4.26 -10.35
CA ASP A 130 -12.60 4.32 -11.65
C ASP A 130 -13.01 5.73 -12.05
N VAL A 131 -12.75 6.03 -13.32
CA VAL A 131 -12.96 7.33 -13.96
C VAL A 131 -14.42 7.77 -14.02
N TYR A 132 -15.34 6.80 -14.10
CA TYR A 132 -16.77 7.06 -14.27
C TYR A 132 -17.53 6.97 -12.95
N GLY A 133 -17.28 5.91 -12.19
CA GLY A 133 -17.95 5.63 -10.93
C GLY A 133 -17.38 6.42 -9.76
N ASN A 134 -16.14 6.91 -9.86
CA ASN A 134 -15.38 7.43 -8.72
C ASN A 134 -15.50 6.44 -7.55
N VAL A 135 -15.09 5.22 -7.81
CA VAL A 135 -15.04 4.12 -6.84
C VAL A 135 -13.84 3.26 -7.20
N GLN A 136 -13.21 2.68 -6.21
CA GLN A 136 -12.21 1.67 -6.51
C GLN A 136 -12.96 0.38 -6.85
N LYS A 137 -12.62 -0.29 -7.96
CA LYS A 137 -13.35 -1.49 -8.41
C LYS A 137 -12.52 -2.50 -9.20
N GLU A 138 -11.26 -2.20 -9.47
CA GLU A 138 -10.46 -2.99 -10.38
C GLU A 138 -8.96 -2.86 -10.12
N VAL A 139 -8.22 -3.80 -10.69
CA VAL A 139 -6.78 -3.71 -10.88
C VAL A 139 -6.49 -3.76 -12.37
N ALA A 140 -5.82 -2.74 -12.87
CA ALA A 140 -5.21 -2.77 -14.19
C ALA A 140 -3.82 -3.40 -14.08
N TYR A 141 -3.47 -4.24 -15.05
CA TYR A 141 -2.19 -4.95 -15.09
C TYR A 141 -1.76 -5.16 -16.54
N SER A 142 -0.48 -5.51 -16.74
CA SER A 142 0.11 -5.61 -18.07
C SER A 142 0.05 -4.26 -18.79
N MET A 143 1.03 -3.41 -18.51
CA MET A 143 1.15 -2.09 -19.14
C MET A 143 0.02 -1.09 -18.82
N ASP A 144 -0.49 -1.13 -17.58
CA ASP A 144 -1.46 -0.14 -17.03
C ASP A 144 -2.85 -0.17 -17.69
N THR A 145 -3.01 -0.75 -18.88
CA THR A 145 -4.25 -0.62 -19.66
C THR A 145 -4.54 -1.82 -20.55
N LEU A 146 -3.62 -2.77 -20.75
CA LEU A 146 -3.90 -3.91 -21.63
C LEU A 146 -4.88 -4.88 -20.99
N CYS A 147 -4.77 -5.09 -19.68
CA CYS A 147 -5.64 -5.97 -18.94
C CYS A 147 -6.21 -5.28 -17.71
N THR A 148 -7.49 -5.55 -17.43
CA THR A 148 -8.17 -5.11 -16.23
C THR A 148 -8.91 -6.30 -15.64
N ALA A 149 -8.76 -6.53 -14.34
CA ALA A 149 -9.57 -7.48 -13.58
C ALA A 149 -10.41 -6.71 -12.56
N ARG A 150 -11.73 -6.76 -12.72
CA ARG A 150 -12.68 -6.04 -11.87
C ARG A 150 -13.20 -6.92 -10.76
N TRP A 151 -13.51 -6.33 -9.61
CA TRP A 151 -13.90 -7.10 -8.43
C TRP A 151 -15.27 -7.78 -8.56
N ASP A 152 -16.11 -7.36 -9.51
CA ASP A 152 -17.36 -8.05 -9.84
C ASP A 152 -17.13 -9.36 -10.62
N GLY A 153 -15.89 -9.64 -11.01
CA GLY A 153 -15.49 -10.83 -11.75
C GLY A 153 -15.44 -10.63 -13.26
N SER A 154 -15.63 -9.42 -13.76
CA SER A 154 -15.42 -9.10 -15.18
C SER A 154 -13.96 -8.78 -15.47
N ASP A 155 -13.48 -9.25 -16.61
CA ASP A 155 -12.15 -8.92 -17.14
C ASP A 155 -12.31 -8.05 -18.40
N ALA A 156 -11.34 -7.18 -18.66
CA ALA A 156 -11.22 -6.44 -19.91
C ALA A 156 -9.81 -6.59 -20.50
N GLY A 157 -9.72 -6.53 -21.83
CA GLY A 157 -8.47 -6.67 -22.57
C GLY A 157 -8.36 -7.97 -23.36
N LEU A 158 -7.67 -7.93 -24.51
CA LEU A 158 -7.52 -9.10 -25.38
C LEU A 158 -6.57 -10.12 -24.76
N GLY A 159 -7.04 -11.36 -24.60
CA GLY A 159 -6.23 -12.45 -24.02
C GLY A 159 -5.97 -12.30 -22.52
N CYS A 160 -6.64 -11.36 -21.86
CA CYS A 160 -6.56 -11.16 -20.42
C CYS A 160 -7.50 -12.14 -19.74
N THR A 161 -6.94 -13.05 -18.94
CA THR A 161 -7.70 -13.96 -18.10
C THR A 161 -7.14 -13.90 -16.69
N ALA A 162 -8.03 -13.77 -15.72
CA ALA A 162 -7.70 -13.88 -14.31
C ALA A 162 -8.69 -14.81 -13.61
N GLU A 163 -8.27 -15.38 -12.49
CA GLU A 163 -9.14 -16.18 -11.62
C GLU A 163 -9.63 -15.31 -10.46
N HIS A 164 -10.95 -15.13 -10.36
CA HIS A 164 -11.59 -14.34 -9.29
C HIS A 164 -12.03 -15.24 -8.15
N VAL A 165 -11.21 -15.31 -7.10
CA VAL A 165 -11.46 -16.13 -5.91
C VAL A 165 -12.46 -15.46 -4.97
N VAL A 166 -12.35 -14.14 -4.80
CA VAL A 166 -13.31 -13.33 -4.03
C VAL A 166 -13.78 -12.18 -4.91
N LYS A 167 -15.10 -12.07 -5.03
CA LYS A 167 -15.80 -11.01 -5.77
C LYS A 167 -16.53 -10.09 -4.79
N SER A 168 -16.57 -8.80 -5.07
CA SER A 168 -17.38 -7.86 -4.30
C SER A 168 -17.81 -6.64 -5.12
N SER A 169 -18.68 -5.82 -4.54
CA SER A 169 -18.97 -4.51 -5.08
C SER A 169 -17.79 -3.56 -4.92
N ALA A 170 -17.79 -2.48 -5.72
CA ALA A 170 -16.83 -1.40 -5.62
C ALA A 170 -16.75 -0.80 -4.20
N ILE A 171 -15.59 -0.24 -3.86
CA ILE A 171 -15.27 0.43 -2.61
C ILE A 171 -15.48 1.90 -2.90
N ASP A 172 -16.45 2.47 -2.22
CA ASP A 172 -16.72 3.89 -2.25
C ASP A 172 -16.01 4.56 -1.06
N MET A 173 -15.04 5.42 -1.36
CA MET A 173 -14.26 6.16 -0.37
C MET A 173 -14.73 7.62 -0.22
N ARG A 174 -15.83 7.99 -0.89
CA ARG A 174 -16.39 9.34 -0.84
C ARG A 174 -17.03 9.60 0.53
N GLY A 175 -17.25 10.89 0.81
CA GLY A 175 -17.97 11.32 2.01
C GLY A 175 -17.08 11.73 3.18
N GLY A 176 -15.77 11.89 2.98
CA GLY A 176 -14.90 12.48 4.00
C GLY A 176 -14.68 11.62 5.24
N THR A 177 -14.92 10.30 5.14
CA THR A 177 -14.69 9.37 6.25
C THR A 177 -13.37 8.62 6.07
N TRP A 178 -12.69 8.35 7.18
CA TRP A 178 -11.50 7.51 7.18
C TRP A 178 -11.90 6.04 7.00
N GLY A 179 -11.17 5.34 6.14
CA GLY A 179 -11.19 3.89 6.06
C GLY A 179 -9.77 3.35 6.01
N HIS A 180 -9.63 2.09 6.35
CA HIS A 180 -8.36 1.40 6.32
C HIS A 180 -8.26 0.57 5.04
N TYR A 181 -7.28 0.91 4.22
CA TYR A 181 -6.98 0.22 2.98
C TYR A 181 -5.79 -0.72 3.17
N LYS A 182 -5.93 -1.96 2.70
CA LYS A 182 -4.81 -2.89 2.63
C LYS A 182 -4.82 -3.63 1.30
N ALA A 183 -3.64 -3.77 0.70
CA ALA A 183 -3.42 -4.60 -0.46
C ALA A 183 -2.23 -5.53 -0.25
N TRP A 184 -2.33 -6.73 -0.78
CA TRP A 184 -1.18 -7.58 -1.04
C TRP A 184 -1.13 -7.81 -2.53
N VAL A 185 0.03 -7.52 -3.12
CA VAL A 185 0.24 -7.58 -4.55
C VAL A 185 1.47 -8.42 -4.82
N LYS A 186 1.33 -9.35 -5.75
CA LYS A 186 2.40 -10.20 -6.24
C LYS A 186 2.47 -10.04 -7.75
N ARG A 187 3.61 -9.58 -8.23
CA ARG A 187 3.94 -9.54 -9.64
C ARG A 187 4.10 -10.97 -10.18
N ALA A 188 3.65 -11.19 -11.40
CA ALA A 188 3.85 -12.45 -12.08
C ALA A 188 5.32 -12.66 -12.45
N ASP A 189 5.75 -13.92 -12.44
CA ASP A 189 7.02 -14.30 -13.04
C ASP A 189 6.98 -14.02 -14.55
N THR A 190 8.15 -13.77 -15.12
CA THR A 190 8.27 -13.37 -16.52
C THR A 190 7.64 -14.39 -17.46
N GLY A 191 6.68 -13.94 -18.27
CA GLY A 191 5.96 -14.75 -19.25
C GLY A 191 4.85 -15.65 -18.67
N VAL A 192 4.70 -15.73 -17.35
CA VAL A 192 3.81 -16.66 -16.65
C VAL A 192 2.58 -15.95 -16.07
N SER A 193 1.47 -16.67 -15.96
CA SER A 193 0.22 -16.21 -15.34
C SER A 193 0.14 -16.66 -13.88
N ASN A 194 0.95 -16.09 -12.99
CA ASN A 194 0.96 -16.42 -11.55
C ASN A 194 1.02 -15.20 -10.62
N GLY A 195 0.72 -14.02 -11.17
CA GLY A 195 0.51 -12.80 -10.40
C GLY A 195 -0.80 -12.86 -9.61
N GLU A 196 -0.84 -12.16 -8.48
CA GLU A 196 -1.94 -12.24 -7.53
C GLU A 196 -2.15 -10.90 -6.82
N VAL A 197 -3.40 -10.53 -6.59
CA VAL A 197 -3.78 -9.32 -5.85
C VAL A 197 -4.86 -9.69 -4.85
N LYS A 198 -4.70 -9.22 -3.62
CA LYS A 198 -5.73 -9.22 -2.59
C LYS A 198 -5.93 -7.80 -2.09
N VAL A 199 -7.18 -7.40 -1.90
CA VAL A 199 -7.55 -6.08 -1.40
C VAL A 199 -8.51 -6.24 -0.23
N TRP A 200 -8.22 -5.56 0.87
CA TRP A 200 -9.08 -5.45 2.04
C TRP A 200 -9.49 -4.00 2.27
N TRP A 201 -10.72 -3.83 2.73
CA TRP A 201 -11.27 -2.55 3.17
C TRP A 201 -11.87 -2.72 4.55
N ASN A 202 -11.41 -1.92 5.51
CA ASN A 202 -11.86 -1.98 6.90
C ASN A 202 -11.89 -3.42 7.45
N GLY A 203 -10.81 -4.15 7.17
CA GLY A 203 -10.62 -5.53 7.60
C GLY A 203 -11.33 -6.61 6.79
N THR A 204 -12.24 -6.26 5.89
CA THR A 204 -12.96 -7.22 5.06
C THR A 204 -12.21 -7.45 3.74
N LEU A 205 -11.97 -8.71 3.37
CA LEU A 205 -11.41 -9.06 2.05
C LEU A 205 -12.45 -8.73 0.96
N ARG A 206 -12.12 -7.80 0.07
CA ARG A 206 -12.99 -7.29 -0.99
C ARG A 206 -12.69 -7.88 -2.36
N ALA A 207 -11.42 -8.15 -2.64
CA ALA A 207 -11.01 -8.74 -3.89
C ALA A 207 -9.89 -9.74 -3.66
N HIS A 208 -9.95 -10.84 -4.37
CA HIS A 208 -8.84 -11.79 -4.47
C HIS A 208 -8.80 -12.34 -5.88
N ILE A 209 -7.77 -11.92 -6.61
CA ILE A 209 -7.61 -12.18 -8.04
C ILE A 209 -6.26 -12.88 -8.24
N LYS A 210 -6.26 -14.00 -8.96
CA LYS A 210 -5.10 -14.86 -9.21
C LYS A 210 -4.84 -15.03 -10.70
N ASN A 211 -3.69 -15.64 -11.00
CA ASN A 211 -3.26 -16.02 -12.34
C ASN A 211 -3.19 -14.84 -13.32
N MET A 212 -2.88 -13.64 -12.82
CA MET A 212 -2.68 -12.48 -13.68
C MET A 212 -1.30 -12.56 -14.34
N LYS A 213 -1.22 -12.27 -15.64
CA LYS A 213 0.05 -12.14 -16.38
C LYS A 213 0.53 -10.69 -16.35
N SER A 214 0.93 -10.20 -15.18
CA SER A 214 1.40 -8.81 -14.99
C SER A 214 2.83 -8.55 -15.47
N ASN A 215 3.50 -9.55 -16.07
CA ASN A 215 4.87 -9.48 -16.55
C ASN A 215 5.03 -10.20 -17.91
N PRO A 216 4.50 -9.64 -19.02
CA PRO A 216 4.38 -10.36 -20.29
C PRO A 216 5.68 -10.50 -21.10
N THR A 217 6.71 -9.67 -20.85
CA THR A 217 7.93 -9.59 -21.68
C THR A 217 9.19 -10.11 -20.98
N GLU A 218 10.09 -10.77 -21.72
CA GLU A 218 11.34 -11.39 -21.24
C GLU A 218 12.41 -10.41 -20.71
N SER A 219 12.23 -9.09 -20.86
CA SER A 219 13.25 -8.08 -20.50
C SER A 219 13.04 -7.41 -19.14
N ALA A 220 12.12 -7.90 -18.33
CA ALA A 220 11.71 -7.19 -17.14
C ALA A 220 12.60 -7.46 -15.92
N THR A 221 12.69 -6.46 -15.03
CA THR A 221 13.44 -6.50 -13.77
C THR A 221 12.97 -7.65 -12.85
N LEU A 222 13.78 -7.99 -11.85
CA LEU A 222 13.51 -9.07 -10.89
C LEU A 222 12.34 -8.80 -9.91
N GLY A 223 11.81 -7.58 -9.84
CA GLY A 223 10.80 -7.20 -8.84
C GLY A 223 10.12 -5.87 -9.15
N PHE A 224 9.47 -5.25 -8.17
CA PHE A 224 9.07 -3.85 -8.31
C PHE A 224 10.23 -2.92 -7.97
N GLU A 225 10.29 -1.78 -8.66
CA GLU A 225 11.27 -0.74 -8.43
C GLU A 225 10.69 0.49 -7.72
N ASN A 226 9.40 0.75 -7.91
CA ASN A 226 8.74 1.93 -7.34
C ASN A 226 7.27 1.63 -7.01
N ILE A 227 6.78 2.25 -5.93
CA ILE A 227 5.38 2.28 -5.54
C ILE A 227 4.97 3.74 -5.46
N GLU A 228 3.86 4.08 -6.10
CA GLU A 228 3.27 5.41 -6.07
C GLU A 228 1.90 5.37 -5.42
N PHE A 229 1.61 6.40 -4.64
CA PHE A 229 0.33 6.65 -3.98
C PHE A 229 -0.27 7.93 -4.53
N GLY A 230 -1.54 7.87 -4.92
CA GLY A 230 -2.18 8.94 -5.69
C GLY A 230 -1.49 9.18 -7.03
N GLY A 231 -1.99 10.14 -7.81
CA GLY A 231 -1.38 10.48 -9.09
C GLY A 231 -2.39 11.04 -10.10
N TYR A 232 -2.40 10.47 -11.29
CA TYR A 232 -3.24 10.87 -12.43
C TYR A 232 -4.67 11.26 -12.02
N SER A 233 -5.19 12.33 -12.63
CA SER A 233 -6.63 12.58 -12.72
C SER A 233 -7.05 12.53 -14.18
N HIS A 234 -8.07 11.77 -14.52
CA HIS A 234 -8.55 11.66 -15.90
C HIS A 234 -9.19 12.96 -16.39
N THR A 235 -9.37 13.03 -17.71
CA THR A 235 -9.99 14.15 -18.43
C THR A 235 -11.47 14.36 -18.12
N THR A 236 -12.10 13.45 -17.36
CA THR A 236 -13.48 13.61 -16.85
C THR A 236 -13.52 14.36 -15.52
N PHE A 237 -12.38 14.90 -15.06
CA PHE A 237 -12.32 15.80 -13.92
C PHE A 237 -13.24 17.01 -14.12
N THR A 238 -14.09 17.28 -13.13
CA THR A 238 -15.18 18.28 -13.26
C THR A 238 -14.76 19.71 -12.88
N GLY A 239 -13.48 19.94 -12.58
CA GLY A 239 -12.96 21.25 -12.15
C GLY A 239 -13.05 21.50 -10.64
N ASN A 240 -13.82 20.70 -9.90
CA ASN A 240 -13.96 20.85 -8.46
C ASN A 240 -12.73 20.29 -7.73
N THR A 241 -12.09 21.12 -6.90
CA THR A 241 -10.95 20.66 -6.09
C THR A 241 -11.41 19.64 -5.06
N TRP A 242 -10.68 18.53 -4.95
CA TRP A 242 -10.87 17.52 -3.92
C TRP A 242 -9.51 17.03 -3.39
N TYR A 243 -9.52 16.34 -2.26
CA TYR A 243 -8.29 15.94 -1.57
C TYR A 243 -8.30 14.44 -1.26
N LEU A 244 -7.15 13.81 -1.47
CA LEU A 244 -6.85 12.48 -0.97
C LEU A 244 -5.94 12.63 0.26
N TRP A 245 -6.35 12.04 1.37
CA TRP A 245 -5.58 12.02 2.60
C TRP A 245 -5.06 10.60 2.86
N ILE A 246 -3.80 10.48 3.25
CA ILE A 246 -3.15 9.22 3.64
C ILE A 246 -2.53 9.40 5.02
N ASP A 247 -2.72 8.40 5.87
CA ASP A 247 -2.14 8.32 7.21
C ASP A 247 -1.73 6.86 7.53
N ASN A 248 -0.87 6.65 8.53
CA ASN A 248 -0.39 5.33 8.98
C ASN A 248 0.08 4.41 7.83
N LEU A 249 0.86 4.95 6.90
CA LEU A 249 1.32 4.23 5.72
C LEU A 249 2.39 3.20 6.09
N LYS A 250 2.13 1.96 5.72
CA LYS A 250 3.06 0.84 5.85
C LYS A 250 3.24 0.08 4.55
N VAL A 251 4.50 -0.24 4.25
CA VAL A 251 4.88 -1.09 3.11
C VAL A 251 5.86 -2.15 3.60
N SER A 252 5.59 -3.43 3.32
CA SER A 252 6.46 -4.54 3.72
C SER A 252 6.60 -5.60 2.64
N THR A 253 7.75 -6.25 2.61
CA THR A 253 7.99 -7.45 1.77
C THR A 253 7.49 -8.74 2.41
N ASP A 254 7.27 -8.73 3.73
CA ASP A 254 6.63 -9.84 4.45
C ASP A 254 5.37 -9.37 5.20
N GLY A 255 4.34 -10.21 5.19
CA GLY A 255 3.04 -9.86 5.75
C GLY A 255 3.00 -9.89 7.28
N THR A 256 4.12 -10.17 7.96
CA THR A 256 4.15 -10.40 9.40
C THR A 256 4.00 -9.11 10.21
N GLN A 257 4.39 -7.98 9.63
CA GLN A 257 4.36 -6.65 10.26
C GLN A 257 3.04 -5.89 10.04
N ILE A 258 2.05 -6.51 9.38
CA ILE A 258 0.88 -5.81 8.85
C ILE A 258 -0.40 -6.41 9.43
N SER A 259 -0.97 -5.71 10.41
CA SER A 259 -2.20 -6.11 11.10
C SER A 259 -3.42 -5.63 10.34
N VAL A 260 -4.31 -6.53 9.96
CA VAL A 260 -5.63 -6.15 9.43
C VAL A 260 -6.47 -5.60 10.60
N PRO A 261 -6.86 -4.31 10.62
CA PRO A 261 -7.72 -3.80 11.68
C PRO A 261 -9.09 -4.46 11.54
N SER A 262 -9.68 -4.88 12.66
CA SER A 262 -11.02 -5.49 12.67
C SER A 262 -12.14 -4.47 12.49
N GLN A 263 -11.83 -3.17 12.54
CA GLN A 263 -12.77 -2.06 12.44
C GLN A 263 -12.14 -0.88 11.68
N PRO A 264 -12.95 -0.01 11.04
CA PRO A 264 -12.45 1.23 10.45
C PRO A 264 -11.72 2.10 11.50
N PRO A 265 -10.76 2.94 11.09
CA PRO A 265 -10.13 3.90 11.98
C PRO A 265 -11.18 4.82 12.59
N LEU A 266 -11.03 5.16 13.87
CA LEU A 266 -11.93 6.12 14.51
C LEU A 266 -11.81 7.48 13.80
N ALA A 267 -12.94 8.00 13.33
CA ALA A 267 -12.99 9.36 12.80
C ALA A 267 -12.55 10.35 13.89
N PRO A 268 -11.91 11.49 13.53
CA PRO A 268 -11.62 12.52 14.50
C PRO A 268 -12.91 12.95 15.22
N PRO A 269 -12.84 13.26 16.53
CA PRO A 269 -14.00 13.71 17.27
C PRO A 269 -14.64 14.93 16.57
N THR A 270 -15.96 14.87 16.34
CA THR A 270 -16.72 15.90 15.63
C THR A 270 -16.91 17.18 16.44
N THR A 271 -16.54 17.16 17.73
CA THR A 271 -16.51 18.34 18.58
C THR A 271 -15.22 19.10 18.35
N MET A 272 -15.28 20.19 17.57
CA MET A 272 -14.27 21.24 17.65
C MET A 272 -14.05 21.60 19.13
N PRO A 273 -12.80 21.82 19.59
CA PRO A 273 -12.57 22.52 20.84
C PRO A 273 -13.40 23.82 20.84
N PRO A 274 -14.05 24.20 21.96
CA PRO A 274 -14.83 25.42 21.99
C PRO A 274 -13.96 26.57 21.51
N THR A 275 -14.44 27.31 20.51
CA THR A 275 -13.82 28.55 20.04
C THR A 275 -13.54 29.41 21.27
N PRO A 276 -12.32 29.95 21.45
CA PRO A 276 -12.06 30.87 22.55
C PRO A 276 -13.08 31.98 22.46
N SER A 277 -13.91 32.15 23.50
CA SER A 277 -14.92 33.21 23.51
C SER A 277 -14.20 34.55 23.41
N THR A 278 -14.35 35.23 22.29
CA THR A 278 -14.06 36.66 22.16
C THR A 278 -15.08 37.41 23.01
N GLY A 279 -14.82 37.49 24.32
CA GLY A 279 -15.72 38.10 25.28
C GLY A 279 -15.09 38.14 26.66
N GLY A 280 -14.22 39.12 26.87
CA GLY A 280 -13.63 39.45 28.17
C GLY A 280 -12.40 40.32 28.00
N ASP A 281 -12.53 41.60 28.37
CA ASP A 281 -11.48 42.62 28.34
C ASP A 281 -10.11 42.08 28.76
N ILE A 282 -9.16 42.10 27.83
CA ILE A 282 -7.75 41.95 28.16
C ILE A 282 -7.23 43.33 28.55
N THR A 283 -7.38 43.70 29.83
CA THR A 283 -6.46 44.69 30.41
C THR A 283 -5.05 44.13 30.29
N ALA A 284 -4.21 44.77 29.49
CA ALA A 284 -2.81 44.42 29.32
C ALA A 284 -2.11 44.33 30.70
N PRO A 285 -1.27 43.31 30.95
CA PRO A 285 -0.52 43.24 32.19
C PRO A 285 0.45 44.42 32.25
N THR A 286 0.36 45.18 33.34
CA THR A 286 1.29 46.26 33.66
C THR A 286 2.67 45.65 33.91
N VAL A 287 3.67 46.05 33.10
CA VAL A 287 5.07 45.66 33.30
C VAL A 287 5.60 46.35 34.56
N PRO A 288 6.09 45.62 35.59
CA PRO A 288 6.75 46.26 36.72
C PRO A 288 8.11 46.80 36.27
N THR A 289 8.29 48.11 36.43
CA THR A 289 9.58 48.76 36.29
C THR A 289 10.49 48.35 37.45
N GLY A 290 11.63 47.73 37.13
CA GLY A 290 12.81 47.74 37.99
C GLY A 290 13.29 46.38 38.49
N ILE A 291 14.30 45.83 37.80
CA ILE A 291 15.41 45.14 38.45
C ILE A 291 16.71 45.63 37.80
N THR A 292 17.49 46.36 38.57
CA THR A 292 18.89 46.72 38.28
C THR A 292 19.75 45.53 38.67
N VAL A 293 20.68 45.12 37.81
CA VAL A 293 21.72 44.12 38.14
C VAL A 293 23.05 44.84 38.26
N GLN A 294 23.72 44.66 39.40
CA GLN A 294 25.11 45.05 39.64
C GLN A 294 26.08 44.18 38.85
#